data_AF-A0A9E2YJ71-F1
#
_entry.id   AF-A0A9E2YJ71-F1
#
_cell.length_a   1.000
_cell.length_b   1.000
_cell.length_c   1.000
_cell.angle_alpha   90.00
_cell.angle_beta   90.00
_cell.angle_gamma   90.00
#
_symmetry.space_group_name_H-M   'P 1'
#
loop_
_entity.id
_entity.type
_entity.pdbx_description
1 polymer ?
#
loop_
_entity_poly.entity_id
_entity_poly.type
_entity_poly.pdbx_seq_one_letter_code
_entity_poly.pdbx_strand_id
1 'polypeptide(L)'
;ASPLAAAAVLDGRRLYPRRADLQAVMAVDDAVRTAELGDALCDQAARREAAHRADPVGCARREVESAMAAAARVAAGKQLADADVAELGCALGDVEVRDILYALAVGQGAGDAETLWAMLARTLPAPWRVEALVLLAFSAYARGDGPLAGVSLEAALRCDPDHRMAGMLDIALQTGLRPEDIRELAHTGYRLAKRFGVRIPPRRPFGRRAC
;
A
#
# COMPACT_ATOMS: atom_id res chain seq x y z
N ALA A 1 8.35 -13.72 -25.56
CA ALA A 1 9.05 -12.85 -24.58
C ALA A 1 8.03 -12.46 -23.52
N SER A 2 8.33 -12.70 -22.24
CA SER A 2 7.43 -12.31 -21.14
C SER A 2 7.30 -10.77 -21.10
N PRO A 3 6.13 -10.20 -20.76
CA PRO A 3 5.96 -8.76 -20.52
C PRO A 3 6.97 -8.18 -19.50
N LEU A 4 7.57 -9.04 -18.65
CA LEU A 4 8.67 -8.65 -17.76
C LEU A 4 9.97 -8.26 -18.50
N ALA A 5 10.20 -8.70 -19.73
CA ALA A 5 11.48 -8.58 -20.42
C ALA A 5 11.61 -7.31 -21.29
N ALA A 6 10.55 -6.52 -21.46
CA ALA A 6 10.52 -5.37 -22.38
C ALA A 6 10.79 -4.00 -21.72
N ALA A 7 11.22 -3.96 -20.45
CA ALA A 7 11.47 -2.71 -19.73
C ALA A 7 12.95 -2.28 -19.85
N ALA A 8 13.22 -1.20 -20.57
CA ALA A 8 14.51 -0.52 -20.51
C ALA A 8 14.56 0.37 -19.25
N VAL A 9 15.66 0.26 -18.49
CA VAL A 9 15.90 1.07 -17.29
C VAL A 9 16.85 2.21 -17.65
N LEU A 10 16.35 3.45 -17.56
CA LEU A 10 17.19 4.66 -17.49
C LEU A 10 17.04 5.22 -16.07
N ASP A 11 18.15 5.42 -15.38
CA ASP A 11 18.24 6.00 -14.03
C ASP A 11 17.42 5.32 -12.91
N GLY A 12 17.20 4.00 -13.00
CA GLY A 12 16.40 3.26 -12.01
C GLY A 12 14.89 3.48 -12.15
N ARG A 13 14.44 4.20 -13.19
CA ARG A 13 13.03 4.29 -13.56
C ARG A 13 12.73 3.16 -14.54
N ARG A 14 11.76 2.30 -14.21
CA ARG A 14 11.18 1.37 -15.18
C ARG A 14 10.32 2.19 -16.15
N LEU A 15 10.82 2.43 -17.36
CA LEU A 15 10.01 3.02 -18.41
C LEU A 15 9.09 1.93 -18.94
N TYR A 16 7.81 2.05 -18.62
CA TYR A 16 6.76 1.28 -19.26
C TYR A 16 6.42 2.00 -20.57
N PRO A 17 6.77 1.44 -21.73
CA PRO A 17 6.61 2.13 -23.02
C PRO A 17 5.12 2.42 -23.33
N ARG A 18 4.18 1.69 -22.68
CA ARG A 18 2.74 1.95 -22.77
C ARG A 18 2.09 1.88 -21.39
N ARG A 19 1.08 2.73 -21.15
CA ARG A 19 0.23 2.69 -19.94
C ARG A 19 -0.37 1.30 -19.70
N ALA A 20 -0.74 0.61 -20.77
CA ALA A 20 -1.29 -0.74 -20.73
C ALA A 20 -0.32 -1.76 -20.12
N ASP A 21 1.00 -1.60 -20.31
CA ASP A 21 2.00 -2.52 -19.76
C ASP A 21 2.07 -2.37 -18.24
N LEU A 22 1.92 -1.15 -17.73
CA LEU A 22 1.89 -0.87 -16.31
C LEU A 22 0.59 -1.34 -15.64
N GLN A 23 -0.54 -1.24 -16.35
CA GLN A 23 -1.81 -1.81 -15.90
C GLN A 23 -1.75 -3.34 -15.82
N ALA A 24 -1.10 -4.00 -16.79
CA ALA A 24 -0.90 -5.45 -16.77
C ALA A 24 -0.06 -5.91 -15.57
N VAL A 25 0.96 -5.12 -15.17
CA VAL A 25 1.76 -5.37 -13.96
C VAL A 25 0.94 -5.23 -12.67
N MET A 26 -0.17 -4.49 -12.71
CA MET A 26 -1.10 -4.32 -11.59
C MET A 26 -2.34 -5.21 -11.69
N ALA A 27 -2.40 -6.12 -12.66
CA ALA A 27 -3.43 -7.14 -12.71
C ALA A 27 -3.30 -8.10 -11.52
N VAL A 28 -4.41 -8.76 -11.18
CA VAL A 28 -4.38 -9.83 -10.18
C VAL A 28 -3.53 -10.98 -10.72
N ASP A 29 -2.60 -11.48 -9.90
CA ASP A 29 -1.61 -12.48 -10.32
C ASP A 29 -2.23 -13.87 -10.47
N ASP A 30 -3.12 -14.25 -9.54
CA ASP A 30 -3.80 -15.55 -9.51
C ASP A 30 -5.26 -15.36 -9.09
N ALA A 31 -6.17 -15.44 -10.07
CA ALA A 31 -7.59 -15.22 -9.83
C ALA A 31 -8.24 -16.32 -8.97
N VAL A 32 -7.73 -17.55 -9.01
CA VAL A 32 -8.27 -18.67 -8.23
C VAL A 32 -7.90 -18.48 -6.77
N ARG A 33 -6.60 -18.28 -6.48
CA ARG A 33 -6.13 -18.00 -5.12
C ARG A 33 -6.79 -16.75 -4.53
N THR A 34 -6.97 -15.71 -5.35
CA THR A 34 -7.64 -14.46 -4.93
C THR A 34 -9.09 -14.71 -4.51
N ALA A 35 -9.81 -15.59 -5.22
CA ALA A 35 -11.17 -15.95 -4.86
C ALA A 35 -11.21 -16.79 -3.57
N GLU A 36 -10.30 -17.75 -3.41
CA GLU A 36 -10.18 -18.58 -2.21
C GLU A 36 -9.85 -17.78 -0.94
N LEU A 37 -9.13 -16.66 -1.08
CA LEU A 37 -8.85 -15.74 0.02
C LEU A 37 -10.11 -15.05 0.57
N GLY A 38 -11.20 -14.97 -0.21
CA GLY A 38 -12.42 -14.28 0.19
C GLY A 38 -13.02 -14.81 1.49
N ASP A 39 -13.10 -16.14 1.63
CA ASP A 39 -13.65 -16.77 2.84
C ASP A 39 -12.75 -16.53 4.06
N ALA A 40 -11.43 -16.66 3.88
CA ALA A 40 -10.46 -16.38 4.93
C ALA A 40 -10.50 -14.92 5.42
N LEU A 41 -10.73 -13.97 4.50
CA LEU A 41 -10.88 -12.55 4.79
C LEU A 41 -12.17 -12.26 5.57
N CYS A 42 -13.30 -12.87 5.20
CA CYS A 42 -14.55 -12.75 5.94
C CYS A 42 -14.42 -13.25 7.38
N ASP A 43 -13.84 -14.45 7.54
CA ASP A 43 -13.55 -15.05 8.84
C ASP A 43 -12.63 -14.16 9.69
N GLN A 44 -11.56 -13.65 9.06
CA GLN A 44 -10.60 -12.78 9.74
C GLN A 44 -11.22 -11.44 10.14
N ALA A 45 -12.09 -10.87 9.30
CA ALA A 45 -12.79 -9.63 9.62
C ALA A 45 -13.66 -9.78 10.88
N ALA A 46 -14.37 -10.91 11.02
CA ALA A 46 -15.16 -11.19 12.21
C ALA A 46 -14.30 -11.35 13.47
N ARG A 47 -13.16 -12.06 13.38
CA ARG A 47 -12.20 -12.20 14.49
C ARG A 47 -11.60 -10.85 14.88
N ARG A 48 -11.22 -10.05 13.89
CA ARG A 48 -10.68 -8.70 14.06
C ARG A 48 -11.68 -7.81 14.77
N GLU A 49 -12.96 -7.82 14.38
CA GLU A 49 -13.98 -6.97 14.99
C GLU A 49 -14.08 -7.23 16.50
N ALA A 50 -14.08 -8.50 16.92
CA ALA A 50 -14.10 -8.86 18.33
C ALA A 50 -12.84 -8.38 19.08
N ALA A 51 -11.65 -8.56 18.50
CA ALA A 51 -10.40 -8.11 19.09
C ALA A 51 -10.31 -6.58 19.18
N HIS A 52 -10.73 -5.87 18.13
CA HIS A 52 -10.75 -4.42 18.07
C HIS A 52 -11.73 -3.83 19.08
N ARG A 53 -12.90 -4.45 19.29
CA ARG A 53 -13.87 -4.01 20.30
C ARG A 53 -13.32 -4.11 21.73
N ALA A 54 -12.48 -5.12 21.99
CA ALA A 54 -11.87 -5.33 23.31
C ALA A 54 -10.70 -4.35 23.59
N ASP A 55 -9.88 -4.06 22.57
CA ASP A 55 -8.69 -3.21 22.69
C ASP A 55 -8.40 -2.51 21.35
N PRO A 56 -9.07 -1.40 21.04
CA PRO A 56 -8.91 -0.72 19.74
C PRO A 56 -7.47 -0.27 19.48
N VAL A 57 -6.86 0.38 20.48
CA VAL A 57 -5.51 0.95 20.36
C VAL A 57 -4.45 -0.12 20.25
N GLY A 58 -4.51 -1.17 21.09
CA GLY A 58 -3.56 -2.26 20.99
C GLY A 58 -3.79 -3.14 19.75
N CYS A 59 -5.02 -3.27 19.25
CA CYS A 59 -5.29 -3.92 17.96
C CYS A 59 -4.61 -3.18 16.82
N ALA A 60 -4.87 -1.88 16.68
CA ALA A 60 -4.27 -1.05 15.64
C ALA A 60 -2.73 -1.02 15.74
N ARG A 61 -2.17 -0.99 16.97
CA ARG A 61 -0.72 -1.10 17.18
C ARG A 61 -0.16 -2.40 16.61
N ARG A 62 -0.74 -3.55 16.98
CA ARG A 62 -0.31 -4.87 16.52
C ARG A 62 -0.41 -4.98 15.01
N GLU A 63 -1.48 -4.46 14.42
CA GLU A 63 -1.70 -4.49 12.97
C GLU A 63 -0.65 -3.70 12.19
N VAL A 64 -0.30 -2.50 12.67
CA VAL A 64 0.78 -1.71 12.05
C VAL A 64 2.14 -2.41 12.21
N GLU A 65 2.42 -3.01 13.37
CA GLU A 65 3.64 -3.78 13.61
C GLU A 65 3.72 -5.03 12.72
N SER A 66 2.61 -5.77 12.57
CA SER A 66 2.46 -6.89 11.64
C SER A 66 2.73 -6.45 10.20
N ALA A 67 2.20 -5.30 9.77
CA ALA A 67 2.44 -4.76 8.43
C ALA A 67 3.92 -4.42 8.19
N MET A 68 4.59 -3.79 9.16
CA MET A 68 6.04 -3.51 9.05
C MET A 68 6.88 -4.79 9.01
N ALA A 69 6.54 -5.80 9.83
CA ALA A 69 7.22 -7.09 9.82
C ALA A 69 7.00 -7.85 8.50
N ALA A 70 5.78 -7.81 7.97
CA ALA A 70 5.44 -8.39 6.67
C ALA A 70 6.21 -7.69 5.53
N ALA A 71 6.32 -6.36 5.57
CA ALA A 71 7.08 -5.60 4.58
C ALA A 71 8.55 -6.05 4.54
N ALA A 72 9.19 -6.19 5.70
CA ALA A 72 10.56 -6.69 5.78
C ALA A 72 10.70 -8.13 5.25
N ARG A 73 9.74 -9.02 5.55
CA ARG A 73 9.72 -10.41 5.05
C ARG A 73 9.61 -10.45 3.52
N VAL A 74 8.67 -9.71 2.96
CA VAL A 74 8.42 -9.66 1.51
C VAL A 74 9.60 -9.03 0.78
N ALA A 75 10.18 -7.96 1.29
CA ALA A 75 11.39 -7.34 0.73
C ALA A 75 12.59 -8.29 0.73
N ALA A 76 12.67 -9.20 1.70
CA ALA A 76 13.66 -10.29 1.75
C ALA A 76 13.29 -11.49 0.84
N GLY A 77 12.26 -11.39 0.00
CA GLY A 77 11.83 -12.43 -0.93
C GLY A 77 11.02 -13.56 -0.30
N LYS A 78 10.56 -13.41 0.94
CA LYS A 78 9.71 -14.42 1.60
C LYS A 78 8.26 -14.30 1.16
N GLN A 79 7.62 -15.44 0.94
CA GLN A 79 6.18 -15.50 0.71
C GLN A 79 5.40 -15.36 2.02
N LEU A 80 4.23 -14.73 1.95
CA LEU A 80 3.27 -14.66 3.05
C LEU A 80 2.26 -15.81 2.91
N ALA A 81 1.89 -16.40 4.05
CA ALA A 81 0.79 -17.34 4.10
C ALA A 81 -0.54 -16.61 3.89
N ASP A 82 -1.56 -17.32 3.42
CA ASP A 82 -2.87 -16.73 3.16
C ASP A 82 -3.52 -16.14 4.42
N ALA A 83 -3.25 -16.72 5.60
CA ALA A 83 -3.66 -16.15 6.88
C ALA A 83 -3.01 -14.78 7.15
N ASP A 84 -1.71 -14.61 6.86
CA ASP A 84 -1.01 -13.33 6.99
C ASP A 84 -1.60 -12.31 6.01
N VAL A 85 -1.91 -12.73 4.78
CA VAL A 85 -2.52 -11.88 3.75
C VAL A 85 -3.92 -11.43 4.17
N ALA A 86 -4.72 -12.34 4.74
CA ALA A 86 -6.05 -12.02 5.24
C ALA A 86 -6.00 -11.05 6.42
N GLU A 87 -5.09 -11.27 7.39
CA GLU A 87 -4.89 -10.35 8.52
C GLU A 87 -4.55 -8.94 8.04
N LEU A 88 -3.59 -8.82 7.13
CA LEU A 88 -3.18 -7.55 6.55
C LEU A 88 -4.33 -6.91 5.76
N GLY A 89 -5.02 -7.66 4.90
CA GLY A 89 -6.15 -7.16 4.11
C GLY A 89 -7.27 -6.58 4.98
N CYS A 90 -7.61 -7.24 6.09
CA CYS A 90 -8.60 -6.72 7.05
C CYS A 90 -8.10 -5.48 7.79
N ALA A 91 -6.82 -5.46 8.20
CA ALA A 91 -6.22 -4.33 8.90
C ALA A 91 -6.21 -3.04 8.06
N LEU A 92 -6.00 -3.15 6.75
CA LEU A 92 -5.97 -1.99 5.85
C LEU A 92 -7.32 -1.26 5.74
N GLY A 93 -8.44 -1.93 6.04
CA GLY A 93 -9.76 -1.31 6.07
C GLY A 93 -9.99 -0.38 7.27
N ASP A 94 -9.10 -0.41 8.26
CA ASP A 94 -9.16 0.49 9.41
C ASP A 94 -8.51 1.84 9.11
N VAL A 95 -9.27 2.91 9.31
CA VAL A 95 -8.82 4.27 8.98
C VAL A 95 -7.61 4.69 9.80
N GLU A 96 -7.56 4.38 11.10
CA GLU A 96 -6.46 4.79 11.96
C GLU A 96 -5.18 4.00 11.62
N VAL A 97 -5.31 2.71 11.31
CA VAL A 97 -4.20 1.88 10.82
C VAL A 97 -3.68 2.40 9.50
N ARG A 98 -4.55 2.60 8.51
CA ARG A 98 -4.19 3.11 7.18
C ARG A 98 -3.50 4.46 7.26
N ASP A 99 -4.01 5.37 8.09
CA ASP A 99 -3.43 6.70 8.25
C ASP A 99 -2.02 6.64 8.86
N ILE A 100 -1.78 5.71 9.79
CA ILE A 100 -0.43 5.43 10.30
C ILE A 100 0.47 4.88 9.19
N LEU A 101 -0.02 3.96 8.36
CA LEU A 101 0.76 3.30 7.31
C LEU A 101 1.22 4.27 6.20
N TYR A 102 0.52 5.39 5.95
CA TYR A 102 1.03 6.44 5.06
C TYR A 102 2.39 7.02 5.52
N ALA A 103 2.70 6.97 6.81
CA ALA A 103 4.01 7.38 7.32
C ALA A 103 5.16 6.54 6.74
N LEU A 104 4.91 5.28 6.39
CA LEU A 104 5.94 4.36 5.87
C LEU A 104 6.46 4.81 4.50
N ALA A 105 5.65 5.46 3.68
CA ALA A 105 6.05 5.96 2.36
C ALA A 105 7.17 7.01 2.40
N VAL A 106 7.39 7.65 3.56
CA VAL A 106 8.44 8.67 3.73
C VAL A 106 9.52 8.29 4.76
N GLY A 107 9.37 7.13 5.38
CA GLY A 107 10.29 6.59 6.39
C GLY A 107 11.49 5.86 5.79
N GLN A 108 12.44 5.48 6.63
CA GLN A 108 13.39 4.43 6.27
C GLN A 108 12.62 3.12 6.00
N GLY A 109 12.97 2.39 4.93
CA GLY A 109 12.22 1.20 4.52
C GLY A 109 10.98 1.47 3.66
N ALA A 110 10.80 2.69 3.13
CA ALA A 110 9.67 3.01 2.24
C ALA A 110 9.54 2.05 1.05
N GLY A 111 10.65 1.57 0.49
CA GLY A 111 10.65 0.57 -0.59
C GLY A 111 10.11 -0.79 -0.16
N ASP A 112 10.34 -1.21 1.10
CA ASP A 112 9.85 -2.47 1.64
C ASP A 112 8.31 -2.41 1.78
N ALA A 113 7.81 -1.28 2.30
CA ALA A 113 6.38 -1.03 2.39
C ALA A 113 5.72 -0.98 1.01
N GLU A 114 6.32 -0.26 0.04
CA GLU A 114 5.83 -0.24 -1.35
C GLU A 114 5.76 -1.65 -1.96
N THR A 115 6.76 -2.49 -1.69
CA THR A 115 6.79 -3.89 -2.15
C THR A 115 5.64 -4.70 -1.56
N LEU A 116 5.33 -4.52 -0.26
CA LEU A 116 4.19 -5.15 0.38
C LEU A 116 2.86 -4.71 -0.26
N TRP A 117 2.66 -3.40 -0.45
CA TRP A 117 1.43 -2.88 -1.05
C TRP A 117 1.22 -3.39 -2.47
N ALA A 118 2.29 -3.44 -3.28
CA ALA A 118 2.23 -4.01 -4.62
C ALA A 118 1.85 -5.49 -4.62
N MET A 119 2.37 -6.29 -3.67
CA MET A 119 2.00 -7.70 -3.54
C MET A 119 0.52 -7.86 -3.13
N LEU A 120 0.08 -7.12 -2.11
CA LEU A 120 -1.30 -7.18 -1.62
C LEU A 120 -2.30 -6.71 -2.70
N ALA A 121 -1.98 -5.64 -3.44
CA ALA A 121 -2.81 -5.13 -4.52
C ALA A 121 -3.03 -6.11 -5.69
N ARG A 122 -2.14 -7.10 -5.86
CA ARG A 122 -2.26 -8.16 -6.88
C ARG A 122 -2.82 -9.47 -6.34
N THR A 123 -3.04 -9.57 -5.03
CA THR A 123 -3.44 -10.80 -4.34
C THR A 123 -4.82 -10.69 -3.69
N LEU A 124 -5.17 -9.51 -3.17
CA LEU A 124 -6.43 -9.32 -2.45
C LEU A 124 -7.63 -9.20 -3.42
N PRO A 125 -8.77 -9.82 -3.09
CA PRO A 125 -10.03 -9.57 -3.78
C PRO A 125 -10.64 -8.21 -3.37
N ALA A 126 -11.59 -7.73 -4.17
CA ALA A 126 -12.48 -6.66 -3.70
C ALA A 126 -13.37 -7.18 -2.54
N PRO A 127 -13.74 -6.34 -1.56
CA PRO A 127 -13.40 -4.91 -1.45
C PRO A 127 -12.00 -4.62 -0.87
N TRP A 128 -11.34 -5.55 -0.19
CA TRP A 128 -10.07 -5.32 0.54
C TRP A 128 -8.92 -4.79 -0.33
N ARG A 129 -8.93 -5.12 -1.62
CA ARG A 129 -7.92 -4.69 -2.59
C ARG A 129 -7.75 -3.17 -2.69
N VAL A 130 -8.83 -2.40 -2.52
CA VAL A 130 -8.80 -0.95 -2.77
C VAL A 130 -7.77 -0.24 -1.89
N GLU A 131 -7.65 -0.66 -0.63
CA GLU A 131 -6.77 0.00 0.34
C GLU A 131 -5.29 -0.23 0.04
N ALA A 132 -4.95 -1.45 -0.42
CA ALA A 132 -3.60 -1.76 -0.87
C ALA A 132 -3.22 -0.92 -2.12
N LEU A 133 -4.16 -0.73 -3.04
CA LEU A 133 -3.95 0.11 -4.24
C LEU A 133 -3.73 1.58 -3.88
N VAL A 134 -4.47 2.10 -2.90
CA VAL A 134 -4.33 3.50 -2.45
C VAL A 134 -3.01 3.71 -1.71
N LEU A 135 -2.59 2.78 -0.85
CA LEU A 135 -1.28 2.84 -0.19
C LEU A 135 -0.12 2.76 -1.19
N LEU A 136 -0.25 1.91 -2.22
CA LEU A 136 0.72 1.82 -3.31
C LEU A 136 0.77 3.14 -4.10
N ALA A 137 -0.40 3.68 -4.46
CA ALA A 137 -0.50 4.95 -5.17
C ALA A 137 0.17 6.09 -4.39
N PHE A 138 -0.13 6.19 -3.09
CA PHE A 138 0.47 7.19 -2.22
C PHE A 138 1.99 7.04 -2.15
N SER A 139 2.49 5.80 -2.01
CA SER A 139 3.94 5.52 -1.95
C SER A 139 4.65 5.94 -3.23
N ALA A 140 4.09 5.56 -4.39
CA ALA A 140 4.59 5.95 -5.71
C ALA A 140 4.57 7.47 -5.89
N TYR A 141 3.47 8.13 -5.52
CA TYR A 141 3.33 9.58 -5.64
C TYR A 141 4.35 10.30 -4.74
N ALA A 142 4.47 9.91 -3.47
CA ALA A 142 5.40 10.49 -2.51
C ALA A 142 6.89 10.37 -2.90
N ARG A 143 7.25 9.45 -3.81
CA ARG A 143 8.60 9.33 -4.39
C ARG A 143 8.73 9.93 -5.80
N GLY A 144 7.67 10.49 -6.36
CA GLY A 144 7.66 11.14 -7.68
C GLY A 144 7.44 10.21 -8.87
N ASP A 145 6.82 9.05 -8.66
CA ASP A 145 6.42 8.11 -9.72
C ASP A 145 4.93 8.29 -10.06
N GLY A 146 4.65 9.40 -10.75
CA GLY A 146 3.31 9.73 -11.21
C GLY A 146 2.65 8.64 -12.08
N PRO A 147 3.37 7.96 -13.01
CA PRO A 147 2.79 6.87 -13.78
C PRO A 147 2.28 5.71 -12.92
N LEU A 148 3.09 5.20 -11.98
CA LEU A 148 2.63 4.13 -11.08
C LEU A 148 1.50 4.62 -10.18
N ALA A 149 1.61 5.83 -9.61
CA ALA A 149 0.54 6.42 -8.83
C ALA A 149 -0.78 6.46 -9.61
N GLY A 150 -0.75 6.95 -10.85
CA GLY A 150 -1.93 7.10 -11.69
C GLY A 150 -2.59 5.78 -12.08
N VAL A 151 -1.83 4.72 -12.37
CA VAL A 151 -2.44 3.41 -12.67
C VAL A 151 -3.02 2.75 -11.41
N SER A 152 -2.39 2.95 -10.26
CA SER A 152 -2.87 2.39 -8.99
C SER A 152 -4.16 3.09 -8.54
N LEU A 153 -4.26 4.41 -8.73
CA LEU A 153 -5.49 5.18 -8.47
C LEU A 153 -6.61 4.80 -9.43
N GLU A 154 -6.33 4.65 -10.72
CA GLU A 154 -7.32 4.17 -11.70
C GLU A 154 -7.83 2.76 -11.32
N ALA A 155 -6.95 1.87 -10.88
CA ALA A 155 -7.36 0.55 -10.40
C ALA A 155 -8.19 0.65 -9.12
N ALA A 156 -7.82 1.51 -8.17
CA ALA A 156 -8.56 1.72 -6.93
C ALA A 156 -9.98 2.25 -7.20
N LEU A 157 -10.11 3.29 -8.03
CA LEU A 157 -11.39 3.91 -8.38
C LEU A 157 -12.29 3.01 -9.24
N ARG A 158 -11.72 2.04 -9.97
CA ARG A 158 -12.51 0.97 -10.61
C ARG A 158 -13.04 -0.04 -9.59
N CYS A 159 -12.32 -0.28 -8.50
CA CYS A 159 -12.81 -1.14 -7.41
C CYS A 159 -13.88 -0.43 -6.56
N ASP A 160 -13.67 0.85 -6.25
CA ASP A 160 -14.58 1.69 -5.48
C ASP A 160 -14.55 3.14 -6.01
N PRO A 161 -15.53 3.54 -6.85
CA PRO A 161 -15.60 4.87 -7.43
C PRO A 161 -15.74 6.00 -6.41
N ASP A 162 -16.29 5.71 -5.23
CA ASP A 162 -16.56 6.69 -4.18
C ASP A 162 -15.45 6.74 -3.11
N HIS A 163 -14.33 6.03 -3.35
CA HIS A 163 -13.23 5.96 -2.40
C HIS A 163 -12.55 7.32 -2.20
N ARG A 164 -12.92 8.01 -1.11
CA ARG A 164 -12.55 9.41 -0.83
C ARG A 164 -11.05 9.70 -0.99
N MET A 165 -10.18 8.87 -0.41
CA MET A 165 -8.73 9.11 -0.49
C MET A 165 -8.18 8.88 -1.90
N ALA A 166 -8.73 7.91 -2.64
CA ALA A 166 -8.29 7.66 -4.01
C ALA A 166 -8.67 8.84 -4.91
N GLY A 167 -9.90 9.35 -4.78
CA GLY A 167 -10.36 10.53 -5.52
C GLY A 167 -9.54 11.79 -5.20
N MET A 168 -9.22 12.02 -3.91
CA MET A 168 -8.37 13.16 -3.52
C MET A 168 -6.96 13.07 -4.11
N LEU A 169 -6.33 11.89 -4.07
CA LEU A 169 -5.00 11.70 -4.64
C LEU A 169 -5.00 11.79 -6.17
N ASP A 170 -6.06 11.33 -6.84
CA ASP A 170 -6.19 11.46 -8.30
C ASP A 170 -6.32 12.92 -8.71
N ILE A 171 -7.21 13.68 -8.06
CA ILE A 171 -7.32 15.13 -8.29
C ILE A 171 -5.96 15.83 -8.07
N ALA A 172 -5.27 15.51 -6.98
CA ALA A 172 -3.94 16.06 -6.71
C ALA A 172 -2.93 15.71 -7.82
N LEU A 173 -2.98 14.47 -8.34
CA LEU A 173 -2.10 14.04 -9.43
C LEU A 173 -2.42 14.76 -10.75
N GLN A 174 -3.70 14.87 -11.12
CA GLN A 174 -4.14 15.54 -12.35
C GLN A 174 -3.85 17.04 -12.33
N THR A 175 -3.90 17.67 -11.15
CA THR A 175 -3.61 19.10 -10.97
C THR A 175 -2.12 19.40 -10.83
N GLY A 176 -1.26 18.38 -10.83
CA GLY A 176 0.19 18.54 -10.77
C GLY A 176 0.72 18.98 -9.41
N LEU A 177 0.03 18.61 -8.31
CA LEU A 177 0.55 18.82 -6.96
C LEU A 177 1.92 18.14 -6.80
N ARG A 178 2.84 18.76 -6.07
CA ARG A 178 4.21 18.26 -6.04
C ARG A 178 4.32 17.10 -5.04
N PRO A 179 5.22 16.12 -5.28
CA PRO A 179 5.44 15.02 -4.34
C PRO A 179 5.73 15.48 -2.91
N GLU A 180 6.40 16.62 -2.72
CA GLU A 180 6.70 17.21 -1.42
C GLU A 180 5.43 17.54 -0.63
N ASP A 181 4.40 18.05 -1.29
CA ASP A 181 3.12 18.40 -0.67
C ASP A 181 2.34 17.12 -0.27
N ILE A 182 2.43 16.05 -1.07
CA ILE A 182 1.85 14.74 -0.72
C ILE A 182 2.55 14.14 0.50
N ARG A 183 3.86 14.32 0.63
CA ARG A 183 4.64 13.82 1.77
C ARG A 183 4.27 14.50 3.09
N GLU A 184 3.60 15.64 3.06
CA GLU A 184 3.07 16.28 4.26
C GLU A 184 1.90 15.49 4.87
N LEU A 185 1.12 14.75 4.07
CA LEU A 185 0.07 13.86 4.59
C LEU A 185 0.63 12.77 5.51
N ALA A 186 1.85 12.32 5.22
CA ALA A 186 2.55 11.34 6.05
C ALA A 186 2.80 11.84 7.49
N HIS A 187 2.80 13.16 7.73
CA HIS A 187 2.90 13.72 9.09
C HIS A 187 1.75 13.28 9.99
N THR A 188 0.54 13.16 9.44
CA THR A 188 -0.62 12.67 10.19
C THR A 188 -0.36 11.26 10.72
N GLY A 189 0.22 10.39 9.89
CA GLY A 189 0.60 9.03 10.30
C GLY A 189 1.63 9.00 11.43
N TYR A 190 2.65 9.86 11.39
CA TYR A 190 3.63 9.97 12.50
C TYR A 190 2.98 10.44 13.82
N ARG A 191 2.02 11.37 13.77
CA ARG A 191 1.30 11.81 14.97
C ARG A 191 0.43 10.69 15.54
N LEU A 192 -0.30 9.97 14.69
CA LEU A 192 -1.13 8.85 15.10
C LEU A 192 -0.27 7.72 15.68
N ALA A 193 0.84 7.36 15.03
CA ALA A 193 1.76 6.36 15.54
C ALA A 193 2.22 6.68 16.97
N LYS A 194 2.59 7.94 17.24
CA LYS A 194 2.95 8.39 18.59
C LYS A 194 1.80 8.21 19.59
N ARG A 195 0.57 8.60 19.22
CA ARG A 195 -0.64 8.43 20.07
C ARG A 195 -0.89 6.94 20.37
N PHE A 196 -0.66 6.07 19.39
CA PHE A 196 -0.88 4.63 19.51
C PHE A 196 0.31 3.88 20.10
N GLY A 197 1.41 4.57 20.40
CA GLY A 197 2.64 3.95 20.92
C GLY A 197 3.35 3.05 19.90
N VAL A 198 3.10 3.24 18.60
CA VAL A 198 3.76 2.52 17.51
C VAL A 198 5.09 3.19 17.19
N ARG A 199 6.16 2.41 17.06
CA ARG A 199 7.46 2.90 16.64
C ARG A 199 7.62 2.81 15.12
N ILE A 200 7.40 3.93 14.44
CA ILE A 200 7.59 4.05 12.99
C ILE A 200 9.04 4.43 12.65
N PRO A 201 9.63 3.90 11.56
CA PRO A 201 10.95 4.32 11.10
C PRO A 201 11.08 5.83 10.93
N PRO A 202 12.25 6.43 11.22
CA PRO A 202 12.44 7.87 11.10
C PRO A 202 12.29 8.33 9.65
N ARG A 203 11.83 9.56 9.46
CA ARG A 203 11.64 10.17 8.14
C ARG A 203 12.96 10.31 7.39
N ARG A 204 12.96 10.06 6.08
CA ARG A 204 14.07 10.42 5.19
C ARG A 204 13.84 11.80 4.58
N PRO A 205 14.85 12.68 4.57
CA PRO A 205 14.76 13.94 3.83
C PRO A 205 14.56 13.64 2.34
N PHE A 206 13.62 14.36 1.72
CA PHE A 206 13.38 14.23 0.28
C PHE A 206 14.61 14.72 -0.49
N GLY A 207 15.01 14.00 -1.55
CA GLY A 207 16.12 14.39 -2.42
C GLY A 207 17.55 14.05 -1.96
N ARG A 208 17.76 13.42 -0.79
CA ARG A 208 19.08 12.83 -0.46
C ARG A 208 19.17 11.41 -0.97
N ARG A 209 19.90 11.25 -2.08
CA ARG A 209 20.39 9.95 -2.57
C ARG A 209 21.12 9.24 -1.42
N ALA A 210 20.93 7.94 -1.28
CA ALA A 210 21.94 7.13 -0.62
C ALA A 210 23.22 7.28 -1.48
N CYS A 211 24.27 7.84 -0.90
CA CYS A 211 25.61 7.78 -1.48
C CYS A 211 26.09 6.34 -1.53
#